data_AF-A0A2E2RB42-F1
#
_entry.id   AF-A0A2E2RB42-F1
#
_cell.length_a   1.000
_cell.length_b   1.000
_cell.length_c   1.000
_cell.angle_alpha   90.00
_cell.angle_beta   90.00
_cell.angle_gamma   90.00
#
_symmetry.space_group_name_H-M   'P 1'
#
loop_
_entity.id
_entity.type
_entity.pdbx_description
1 polymer ?
#
loop_
_entity_poly.entity_id
_entity_poly.type
_entity_poly.pdbx_seq_one_letter_code
_entity_poly.pdbx_strand_id
1 'polypeptide(L)'
;MAKRLEKESTELIRQGIGFRSYDPSYFFTNLEEPKLELLEKASVNSKLRAERLAQSAENKITGIVSASQGIFQITKPTSTETSSWGDV
;
A
#
# COMPACT_ATOMS: atom_id res chain seq x y z
N MET A 1 -15.54 23.43 -2.12
CA MET A 1 -15.63 22.37 -3.16
C MET A 1 -17.03 21.76 -3.20
N ALA A 2 -17.57 21.23 -2.10
CA ALA A 2 -18.91 20.64 -2.02
C ALA A 2 -20.04 21.51 -2.59
N LYS A 3 -20.09 22.79 -2.21
CA LYS A 3 -21.14 23.74 -2.64
C LYS A 3 -21.15 24.04 -4.16
N ARG A 4 -20.04 23.80 -4.86
CA ARG A 4 -19.95 23.95 -6.32
C ARG A 4 -20.45 22.67 -7.02
N LEU A 5 -20.02 21.53 -6.50
CA LEU A 5 -20.46 20.21 -6.95
C LEU A 5 -21.98 20.03 -6.85
N GLU A 6 -22.60 20.56 -5.78
CA GLU A 6 -24.07 20.55 -5.60
C GLU A 6 -24.83 21.41 -6.62
N LYS A 7 -24.23 22.51 -7.08
CA LYS A 7 -24.85 23.37 -8.10
C LYS A 7 -24.76 22.73 -9.47
N GLU A 8 -23.60 22.17 -9.80
CA GLU A 8 -23.34 21.48 -11.07
C GLU A 8 -24.20 20.22 -11.19
N SER A 9 -24.38 19.46 -10.11
CA SER A 9 -25.25 18.28 -10.09
C SER A 9 -26.72 18.60 -10.36
N THR A 10 -27.23 19.69 -9.78
CA THR A 10 -28.60 20.15 -9.99
C THR A 10 -28.85 20.58 -11.45
N GLU A 11 -27.86 21.23 -12.07
CA GLU A 11 -27.95 21.68 -13.46
C GLU A 11 -27.95 20.52 -14.45
N LEU A 12 -27.14 19.48 -14.20
CA LEU A 12 -27.12 18.26 -15.02
C LEU A 12 -28.46 17.50 -14.98
N ILE A 13 -29.09 17.41 -13.81
CA ILE A 13 -30.42 16.79 -13.66
C ILE A 13 -31.46 17.59 -14.48
N ARG A 14 -31.40 18.93 -14.47
CA ARG A 14 -32.30 19.78 -15.27
C ARG A 14 -32.13 19.61 -16.77
N GLN A 15 -30.93 19.25 -17.23
CA GLN A 15 -30.65 18.94 -18.63
C GLN A 15 -31.08 17.51 -19.03
N GLY A 16 -31.73 16.77 -18.13
CA GLY A 16 -32.15 15.38 -18.36
C GLY A 16 -31.01 14.36 -18.25
N ILE A 17 -29.82 14.80 -17.80
CA ILE A 17 -28.65 13.94 -17.61
C ILE A 17 -28.70 13.37 -16.19
N GLY A 18 -29.15 12.12 -16.08
CA GLY A 18 -29.09 11.39 -14.82
C GLY A 18 -27.64 11.05 -14.48
N PHE A 19 -27.18 11.45 -13.29
CA PHE A 19 -25.90 11.01 -12.75
C PHE A 19 -26.12 10.38 -11.36
N ARG A 20 -25.26 9.43 -10.99
CA ARG A 20 -25.23 8.84 -9.65
C ARG A 20 -23.93 9.25 -8.97
N SER A 21 -24.04 9.70 -7.73
CA SER A 21 -22.87 9.93 -6.88
C SER A 21 -22.47 8.61 -6.24
N TYR A 22 -21.19 8.27 -6.34
CA TYR A 22 -20.56 7.23 -5.53
C TYR A 22 -19.68 7.88 -4.47
N ASP A 23 -19.34 7.12 -3.44
CA ASP A 23 -18.35 7.58 -2.46
C ASP A 23 -17.00 7.81 -3.13
N PRO A 24 -16.24 8.84 -2.71
CA PRO A 24 -14.95 9.14 -3.31
C PRO A 24 -13.94 8.03 -3.04
N SER A 25 -13.25 7.60 -4.10
CA SER A 25 -12.08 6.72 -4.00
C SER A 25 -10.80 7.56 -4.00
N TYR A 26 -9.82 7.14 -3.21
CA TYR A 26 -8.53 7.82 -3.08
C TYR A 26 -7.43 6.89 -3.57
N PHE A 27 -6.63 7.37 -4.53
CA PHE A 27 -5.54 6.60 -5.11
C PHE A 27 -4.23 7.37 -4.97
N PHE A 28 -3.16 6.67 -4.64
CA PHE A 28 -1.81 7.21 -4.67
C PHE A 28 -1.09 6.66 -5.89
N THR A 29 -0.76 7.54 -6.85
CA THR A 29 -0.19 7.14 -8.15
C THR A 29 1.31 6.90 -8.11
N ASN A 30 2.00 7.43 -7.10
CA ASN A 30 3.47 7.44 -7.01
C ASN A 30 4.00 6.31 -6.13
N LEU A 31 3.44 5.11 -6.27
CA LEU A 31 3.75 3.97 -5.38
C LEU A 31 5.12 3.34 -5.60
N GLU A 32 5.73 3.49 -6.78
CA GLU A 32 6.95 2.77 -7.14
C GLU A 32 8.17 3.19 -6.31
N GLU A 33 8.36 4.49 -6.08
CA GLU A 33 9.48 5.00 -5.27
C GLU A 33 9.40 4.51 -3.81
N PRO A 34 8.29 4.70 -3.08
CA PRO A 34 8.17 4.19 -1.71
C PRO A 34 8.27 2.67 -1.60
N LYS A 35 7.80 1.92 -2.61
CA LYS A 35 7.92 0.45 -2.61
C LYS A 35 9.38 0.01 -2.55
N LEU A 36 10.24 0.59 -3.40
CA LEU A 36 11.67 0.24 -3.43
C LEU A 36 12.35 0.56 -2.09
N GLU A 37 12.06 1.73 -1.52
CA GLU A 37 12.60 2.12 -0.21
C GLU A 37 12.15 1.16 0.89
N LEU A 38 10.89 0.71 0.88
CA LEU A 38 10.35 -0.24 1.83
C LEU A 38 10.98 -1.63 1.67
N LEU A 39 11.24 -2.09 0.44
CA LEU A 39 11.94 -3.36 0.20
C LEU A 39 13.37 -3.35 0.75
N GLU A 40 14.09 -2.23 0.56
CA GLU A 40 15.43 -2.07 1.11
C GLU A 40 15.40 -2.15 2.63
N LYS A 41 14.52 -1.39 3.29
CA LYS A 41 14.35 -1.42 4.75
C LYS A 41 13.98 -2.81 5.27
N ALA A 42 13.07 -3.52 4.58
CA ALA A 42 12.69 -4.88 4.93
C ALA A 42 13.86 -5.87 4.78
N SER A 43 14.67 -5.70 3.74
CA SER A 43 15.86 -6.53 3.49
C SER A 43 16.94 -6.32 4.55
N VAL A 44 17.20 -5.07 4.94
CA VAL A 44 18.11 -4.72 6.05
C VAL A 44 17.62 -5.34 7.35
N ASN A 45 16.31 -5.26 7.65
CA ASN A 45 15.73 -5.88 8.84
C ASN A 45 15.89 -7.42 8.81
N SER A 46 15.69 -8.03 7.64
CA SER A 46 15.85 -9.48 7.45
C SER A 46 17.29 -9.93 7.71
N LYS A 47 18.29 -9.19 7.20
CA LYS A 47 19.70 -9.44 7.50
C LYS A 47 20.00 -9.35 9.00
N LEU A 48 19.53 -8.30 9.66
CA LEU A 48 19.72 -8.13 11.10
C LEU A 48 19.15 -9.32 11.88
N ARG A 49 17.94 -9.79 11.54
CA ARG A 49 17.34 -10.97 12.18
C ARG A 49 18.16 -12.23 11.93
N ALA A 50 18.61 -12.45 10.70
CA ALA A 50 19.44 -13.60 10.35
C ALA A 50 20.76 -13.61 11.12
N GLU A 51 21.43 -12.46 11.24
CA GLU A 51 22.66 -12.32 12.03
C GLU A 51 22.44 -12.64 13.51
N ARG A 52 21.35 -12.15 14.11
CA ARG A 52 21.00 -12.45 15.51
C ARG A 52 20.78 -13.94 15.73
N LEU A 53 20.05 -14.60 14.83
CA LEU A 53 19.78 -16.04 14.91
C LEU A 53 21.07 -16.86 14.77
N ALA A 54 21.92 -16.51 13.80
CA ALA A 54 23.19 -17.21 13.58
C ALA A 54 24.14 -17.04 14.78
N GLN A 55 24.26 -15.82 15.32
CA GLN A 55 25.12 -15.53 16.46
C GLN A 55 24.71 -16.32 17.71
N SER A 56 23.41 -16.45 17.98
CA SER A 56 22.90 -17.27 19.10
C SER A 56 23.21 -18.76 18.96
N ALA A 57 23.48 -19.23 17.73
CA ALA A 57 23.84 -20.62 17.43
C ALA A 57 25.35 -20.79 17.14
N GLU A 58 26.19 -19.81 17.50
CA GLU A 58 27.64 -19.78 17.22
C GLU A 58 28.01 -19.91 15.73
N ASN A 59 27.06 -19.58 14.85
CA ASN A 59 27.18 -19.65 13.40
C ASN A 59 27.35 -18.26 12.76
N LYS A 60 27.74 -18.23 11.48
CA LYS A 60 27.86 -17.00 10.69
C LYS A 60 26.99 -17.07 9.44
N ILE A 61 26.35 -15.95 9.10
CA ILE A 61 25.69 -15.77 7.80
C ILE A 61 26.78 -15.54 6.74
N THR A 62 26.74 -16.29 5.65
CA THR A 62 27.74 -16.22 4.57
C THR A 62 27.19 -15.62 3.27
N GLY A 63 25.88 -15.68 3.06
CA GLY A 63 25.23 -15.18 1.85
C GLY A 63 23.72 -15.43 1.84
N ILE A 64 23.07 -15.01 0.76
CA ILE A 64 21.65 -15.25 0.51
C ILE A 64 21.50 -16.58 -0.24
N VAL A 65 20.76 -17.53 0.34
CA VAL A 65 20.42 -18.80 -0.33
C VAL A 65 19.13 -18.67 -1.14
N SER A 66 18.16 -17.91 -0.62
CA SER A 66 16.89 -17.63 -1.27
C SER A 66 16.38 -16.26 -0.85
N ALA A 67 15.72 -15.55 -1.77
CA ALA A 67 15.00 -14.32 -1.47
C ALA A 67 13.59 -14.42 -2.03
N SER A 68 12.60 -14.05 -1.21
CA SER A 68 11.20 -13.99 -1.59
C SER A 68 10.58 -12.78 -0.93
N GLN A 69 9.66 -12.13 -1.63
CA GLN A 69 8.92 -10.99 -1.12
C GLN A 69 7.42 -11.31 -1.16
N GLY A 70 6.72 -10.96 -0.08
CA GLY A 70 5.26 -11.05 -0.01
C GLY A 70 4.60 -9.85 -0.68
N ILE A 71 3.27 -9.90 -0.79
CA ILE A 71 2.47 -8.81 -1.36
C ILE A 71 2.59 -7.51 -0.54
N PHE A 72 2.60 -6.37 -1.23
CA PHE A 72 2.43 -5.07 -0.60
C PHE A 72 0.98 -4.86 -0.21
N GLN A 73 0.75 -4.36 1.00
CA GLN A 73 -0.58 -4.03 1.51
C GLN A 73 -0.65 -2.50 1.69
N ILE A 74 -1.67 -1.88 1.09
CA ILE A 74 -1.93 -0.45 1.21
C ILE A 74 -3.29 -0.32 1.90
N THR A 75 -3.29 0.18 3.13
CA THR A 75 -4.50 0.27 3.94
C THR A 75 -4.68 1.67 4.50
N LYS A 76 -5.91 1.97 4.92
CA LYS A 76 -6.20 3.25 5.59
C LYS A 76 -5.40 3.34 6.89
N PRO A 77 -5.00 4.54 7.34
CA PRO A 77 -4.35 4.72 8.63
C PRO A 77 -5.14 4.03 9.74
N THR A 78 -4.46 3.29 10.62
CA THR A 78 -5.06 2.49 11.71
C THR A 78 -5.97 1.33 11.30
N SER A 79 -6.05 0.98 10.01
CA SER A 79 -6.78 -0.21 9.56
C SER A 79 -6.02 -1.50 9.88
N THR A 80 -6.76 -2.55 10.27
CA THR A 80 -6.25 -3.92 10.41
C THR A 80 -6.67 -4.82 9.26
N GLU A 81 -7.18 -4.24 8.17
CA GLU A 81 -7.54 -4.96 6.95
C GLU A 81 -6.28 -5.59 6.34
N THR A 82 -6.40 -6.83 5.87
CA THR A 82 -5.34 -7.52 5.13
C THR A 82 -6.02 -8.32 4.02
N SER A 83 -5.43 -8.33 2.82
CA SER A 83 -5.94 -9.11 1.70
C SER A 83 -4.86 -9.99 1.10
N SER A 84 -5.20 -11.25 0.80
CA SER A 84 -4.25 -12.20 0.21
C SER A 84 -3.96 -11.91 -1.28
N TRP A 85 -4.65 -10.94 -1.88
CA TRP A 85 -4.56 -10.62 -3.31
C TRP A 85 -3.96 -9.23 -3.59
N GLY A 86 -3.73 -8.42 -2.54
CA GLY A 86 -3.32 -7.03 -2.66
C GLY A 86 -4.53 -6.13 -2.90
N ASP A 87 -4.82 -5.24 -1.96
CA ASP A 87 -5.84 -4.21 -2.15
C ASP A 87 -5.21 -2.96 -2.77
N VAL A 88 -5.97 -2.32 -3.67
CA VAL A 88 -5.62 -1.09 -4.40
C VAL A 88 -6.07 0.17 -3.67
#